data_AF-A0A923E9P5-F1
#
_entry.id   AF-A0A923E9P5-F1
#
_cell.length_a   1.000
_cell.length_b   1.000
_cell.length_c   1.000
_cell.angle_alpha   90.00
_cell.angle_beta   90.00
_cell.angle_gamma   90.00
#
_symmetry.space_group_name_H-M   'P 1'
#
loop_
_entity.id
_entity.type
_entity.pdbx_description
1 polymer ?
#
loop_
_entity_poly.entity_id
_entity_poly.type
_entity_poly.pdbx_seq_one_letter_code
_entity_poly.pdbx_strand_id
1 'polypeptide(L)'
;MYVELNYNELQSIENLISNRINQLRIDIDGDAENEDEFKEIIRSYKKLFKKLQGFKNGECEEEFLTYKEIEEKASNAIDGKLRKIEDSNKTFKEIFPPGFENVLKVYVYNNKDQIAKKIKEIIDNDKFKSRAKEEVGKFIANSNPMISKFINSESIQKKLLDNLRNYVEDDKNIMEIVFLINGFIDELKDKKIKDFLVYVPYEGKKTLYNFIRNTTLDFLKK
;
A
#
# COMPACT_ATOMS: atom_id res chain seq x y z
N MET A 1 1.91 12.56 -22.57
CA MET A 1 1.73 13.09 -23.94
C MET A 1 2.80 14.13 -24.16
N TYR A 2 3.85 13.80 -24.92
CA TYR A 2 4.90 14.77 -25.27
C TYR A 2 4.39 15.62 -26.42
N VAL A 3 4.49 16.94 -26.29
CA VAL A 3 4.30 17.84 -27.44
C VAL A 3 5.71 18.14 -27.94
N GLU A 4 6.17 17.37 -28.91
CA GLU A 4 7.37 17.70 -29.67
C GLU A 4 7.06 18.93 -30.51
N LEU A 5 7.55 20.10 -30.09
CA LEU A 5 7.43 21.32 -30.88
C LEU A 5 8.54 21.33 -31.93
N ASN A 6 8.15 21.30 -33.20
CA ASN A 6 9.08 21.42 -34.31
C ASN A 6 9.55 22.89 -34.48
N TYR A 7 10.60 23.10 -35.28
CA TYR A 7 11.19 24.42 -35.52
C TYR A 7 10.17 25.48 -35.98
N ASN A 8 9.18 25.09 -36.78
CA ASN A 8 8.15 26.00 -37.29
C ASN A 8 7.14 26.40 -36.21
N GLU A 9 6.84 25.50 -35.28
CA GLU A 9 6.00 25.79 -34.12
C GLU A 9 6.71 26.74 -33.14
N LEU A 10 8.01 26.52 -32.89
CA LEU A 10 8.83 27.44 -32.11
C LEU A 10 8.90 28.84 -32.75
N GLN A 11 9.07 28.91 -34.08
CA GLN A 11 9.04 30.18 -34.82
C GLN A 11 7.68 30.90 -34.69
N SER A 12 6.58 30.14 -34.70
CA SER A 12 5.24 30.70 -34.55
C SER A 12 5.02 31.30 -33.16
N ILE A 13 5.50 30.62 -32.12
CA ILE A 13 5.44 31.11 -30.73
C ILE A 13 6.31 32.38 -30.56
N GLU A 14 7.50 32.43 -31.15
CA GLU A 14 8.34 33.64 -31.13
C GLU A 14 7.65 34.84 -31.78
N ASN A 15 6.97 34.63 -32.90
CA ASN A 15 6.23 35.67 -33.59
C ASN A 15 5.07 36.19 -32.73
N LEU A 16 4.34 35.30 -32.05
CA LEU A 16 3.26 35.67 -31.13
C LEU A 16 3.77 36.50 -29.95
N ILE A 17 4.88 36.08 -29.33
CA ILE A 17 5.49 36.82 -28.22
C ILE A 17 5.98 38.20 -28.68
N SER A 18 6.62 38.27 -29.84
CA SER A 18 7.11 39.53 -30.41
C SER A 18 5.97 40.50 -30.70
N ASN A 19 4.89 40.00 -31.30
CA ASN A 19 3.69 40.80 -31.57
C ASN A 19 3.06 41.31 -30.28
N ARG A 20 2.97 40.47 -29.24
CA ARG A 20 2.41 40.87 -27.96
C ARG A 20 3.27 41.93 -27.24
N ILE A 21 4.60 41.80 -27.26
CA ILE A 21 5.50 42.83 -26.72
C ILE A 21 5.30 44.17 -27.44
N ASN A 22 5.13 44.15 -28.76
CA ASN A 22 4.93 45.38 -29.53
C ASN A 22 3.57 46.04 -29.24
N GLN A 23 2.50 45.26 -29.10
CA GLN A 23 1.20 45.78 -28.65
C GLN A 23 1.31 46.44 -27.28
N LEU A 24 1.91 45.77 -26.31
CA LEU A 24 2.06 46.30 -24.94
C LEU A 24 2.90 47.59 -24.89
N ARG A 25 3.83 47.79 -25.82
CA ARG A 25 4.59 49.04 -25.93
C ARG A 25 3.73 50.19 -26.44
N ILE A 26 2.87 49.92 -27.43
CA ILE A 26 1.91 50.90 -27.95
C ILE A 26 0.90 51.28 -26.85
N ASP A 27 0.46 50.30 -26.06
CA ASP A 27 -0.49 50.51 -24.96
C ASP A 27 0.12 51.37 -23.84
N ILE A 28 1.43 51.23 -23.55
CA ILE A 28 2.16 52.11 -22.61
C ILE A 28 2.13 53.57 -23.07
N ASP A 29 2.35 53.83 -24.36
CA ASP A 29 2.38 55.20 -24.89
C ASP A 29 1.01 55.88 -24.79
N GLY A 30 -0.08 55.11 -24.63
CA GLY A 30 -1.45 55.60 -24.47
C GLY A 30 -2.02 55.61 -23.04
N ASP A 31 -1.36 54.94 -22.08
CA ASP A 31 -1.86 54.79 -20.70
C ASP A 31 -0.71 54.84 -19.67
N ALA A 32 -0.41 56.07 -19.21
CA ALA A 32 0.68 56.36 -18.28
C ALA A 32 0.42 55.86 -16.85
N GLU A 33 -0.83 55.60 -16.45
CA GLU A 33 -1.15 55.13 -15.10
C GLU A 33 -0.77 53.66 -14.89
N ASN A 34 -0.83 52.85 -15.96
CA ASN A 34 -0.53 51.41 -15.93
C ASN A 34 0.85 51.06 -16.53
N GLU A 35 1.68 52.07 -16.80
CA GLU A 35 2.99 51.91 -17.45
C GLU A 35 3.90 50.88 -16.76
N ASP A 36 3.92 50.86 -15.43
CA ASP A 36 4.76 49.94 -14.66
C ASP A 36 4.30 48.47 -14.75
N GLU A 37 2.98 48.22 -14.79
CA GLU A 37 2.41 46.89 -14.97
C GLU A 37 2.73 46.35 -16.36
N PHE A 38 2.57 47.18 -17.40
CA PHE A 38 2.95 46.81 -18.76
C PHE A 38 4.44 46.52 -18.90
N LYS A 39 5.30 47.30 -18.23
CA LYS A 39 6.76 47.02 -18.19
C LYS A 39 7.07 45.67 -17.54
N GLU A 40 6.38 45.28 -16.47
CA GLU A 40 6.54 43.96 -15.85
C GLU A 40 6.10 42.82 -16.79
N ILE A 41 4.96 42.97 -17.45
CA ILE A 41 4.45 41.98 -18.41
C ILE A 41 5.43 41.84 -19.59
N ILE A 42 5.93 42.95 -20.14
CA ILE A 42 6.95 42.95 -21.20
C ILE A 42 8.24 42.26 -20.75
N ARG A 43 8.70 42.49 -19.50
CA ARG A 43 9.88 41.79 -18.95
C ARG A 43 9.64 40.29 -18.90
N SER A 44 8.43 39.85 -18.53
CA SER A 44 8.06 38.43 -18.50
C SER A 44 8.05 37.81 -19.90
N TYR A 45 7.48 38.48 -20.90
CA TYR A 45 7.53 38.04 -22.30
C TYR A 45 8.96 37.99 -22.85
N LYS A 46 9.82 38.96 -22.54
CA LYS A 46 11.24 38.94 -22.93
C LYS A 46 12.01 37.76 -22.31
N LYS A 47 11.70 37.40 -21.07
CA LYS A 47 12.27 36.20 -20.42
C LYS A 47 11.84 34.92 -21.14
N LEU A 48 10.56 34.80 -21.50
CA LEU A 48 10.05 33.67 -22.29
C LEU A 48 10.71 33.59 -23.67
N PHE A 49 10.85 34.73 -24.35
CA PHE A 49 11.52 34.84 -25.64
C PHE A 49 12.98 34.35 -25.56
N LYS A 50 13.72 34.76 -24.53
CA LYS A 50 15.11 34.30 -24.31
C LYS A 50 15.19 32.79 -24.06
N LYS A 51 14.23 32.21 -23.31
CA LYS A 51 14.16 30.76 -23.12
C LYS A 51 13.91 30.02 -24.44
N LEU A 52 12.99 30.51 -25.28
CA LEU A 52 12.71 29.95 -26.62
C LEU A 52 13.91 29.97 -27.55
N GLN A 53 14.67 31.07 -27.54
CA GLN A 53 15.92 31.14 -28.29
C GLN A 53 16.95 30.13 -27.79
N GLY A 54 17.03 29.92 -26.46
CA GLY A 54 17.86 28.86 -25.88
C GLY A 54 17.47 27.46 -26.37
N PHE A 55 16.17 27.17 -26.54
CA PHE A 55 15.70 25.92 -27.13
C PHE A 55 16.07 25.77 -28.62
N LYS A 56 15.98 26.84 -29.42
CA LYS A 56 16.37 26.83 -30.84
C LYS A 56 17.88 26.68 -31.06
N ASN A 57 18.68 27.29 -30.20
CA ASN A 57 20.13 27.26 -30.30
C ASN A 57 20.75 26.00 -29.68
N GLY A 58 19.94 25.10 -29.11
CA GLY A 58 20.43 23.92 -28.38
C GLY A 58 21.14 24.26 -27.07
N GLU A 59 20.98 25.48 -26.56
CA GLU A 59 21.62 25.99 -25.32
C GLU A 59 20.84 25.60 -24.06
N CYS A 60 19.61 25.10 -24.21
CA CYS A 60 18.85 24.50 -23.12
C CYS A 60 19.05 22.98 -23.10
N GLU A 61 20.17 22.54 -22.50
CA GLU A 61 20.25 21.20 -21.91
C GLU A 61 19.52 21.20 -20.55
N GLU A 62 18.20 21.46 -20.54
CA GLU A 62 17.43 20.71 -19.54
C GLU A 62 17.42 19.28 -20.09
N GLU A 63 18.24 18.40 -19.52
CA GLU A 63 18.12 16.96 -19.72
C GLU A 63 16.68 16.58 -19.33
N PHE A 64 15.78 16.62 -20.32
CA PHE A 64 14.46 16.03 -20.19
C PHE A 64 14.71 14.54 -20.06
N LEU A 65 14.71 14.07 -18.81
CA LEU A 65 14.90 12.67 -18.50
C LEU A 65 13.94 11.85 -19.36
N THR A 66 14.52 10.94 -20.13
CA THR A 66 13.74 9.95 -20.85
C THR A 66 12.88 9.18 -19.86
N TYR A 67 11.74 8.66 -20.31
CA TYR A 67 10.87 7.83 -19.47
C TYR A 67 11.66 6.70 -18.75
N LYS A 68 12.66 6.13 -19.44
CA LYS A 68 13.56 5.09 -18.89
C LYS A 68 14.42 5.62 -17.73
N GLU A 69 14.95 6.83 -17.84
CA GLU A 69 15.75 7.46 -16.77
C GLU A 69 14.88 7.90 -15.59
N ILE A 70 13.63 8.32 -15.84
CA ILE A 70 12.64 8.59 -14.79
C ILE A 70 12.30 7.29 -14.06
N GLU A 71 12.03 6.21 -14.79
CA GLU A 71 11.73 4.89 -14.23
C GLU A 71 12.90 4.36 -13.39
N GLU A 72 14.14 4.51 -13.86
CA GLU A 72 15.33 4.10 -13.13
C GLU A 72 15.55 4.92 -11.85
N LYS A 73 15.43 6.26 -11.93
CA LYS A 73 15.53 7.13 -10.74
C LYS A 73 14.41 6.84 -9.74
N ALA A 74 13.18 6.65 -10.21
CA ALA A 74 12.04 6.30 -9.36
C ALA A 74 12.24 4.93 -8.70
N SER A 75 12.68 3.92 -9.45
CA SER A 75 13.00 2.59 -8.93
C SER A 75 14.05 2.67 -7.81
N ASN A 76 15.16 3.38 -8.06
CA ASN A 76 16.23 3.56 -7.08
C ASN A 76 15.75 4.30 -5.81
N ALA A 77 14.89 5.31 -5.98
CA ALA A 77 14.31 6.03 -4.86
C ALA A 77 13.34 5.17 -4.02
N ILE A 78 12.52 4.35 -4.68
CA ILE A 78 11.62 3.39 -4.02
C ILE A 78 12.43 2.37 -3.22
N ASP A 79 13.45 1.77 -3.83
CA ASP A 79 14.31 0.79 -3.18
C ASP A 79 15.04 1.38 -1.96
N GLY A 80 15.55 2.60 -2.11
CA GLY A 80 16.17 3.32 -0.99
C GLY A 80 15.20 3.55 0.17
N LYS A 81 13.93 3.89 -0.12
CA LYS A 81 12.90 4.06 0.92
C LYS A 81 12.51 2.74 1.58
N LEU A 82 12.37 1.66 0.80
CA LEU A 82 12.01 0.34 1.31
C LEU A 82 13.08 -0.21 2.27
N ARG A 83 14.36 -0.13 1.89
CA ARG A 83 15.48 -0.52 2.77
C ARG A 83 15.50 0.28 4.07
N LYS A 84 15.31 1.60 3.97
CA LYS A 84 15.21 2.48 5.16
C LYS A 84 14.06 2.08 6.08
N ILE A 85 12.93 1.64 5.53
CA ILE A 85 11.80 1.15 6.33
C ILE A 85 12.18 -0.15 7.05
N GLU A 86 12.79 -1.10 6.34
CA GLU A 86 13.23 -2.38 6.89
C GLU A 86 14.20 -2.22 8.07
N ASP A 87 15.13 -1.28 7.96
CA ASP A 87 16.12 -1.01 9.02
C ASP A 87 15.60 -0.06 10.11
N SER A 88 14.41 0.53 9.93
CA SER A 88 13.86 1.50 10.88
C SER A 88 13.17 0.86 12.07
N ASN A 89 13.00 1.65 13.14
CA ASN A 89 12.15 1.30 14.27
C ASN A 89 10.68 1.65 14.06
N LYS A 90 10.25 1.96 12.83
CA LYS A 90 8.86 2.34 12.55
C LYS A 90 7.92 1.16 12.77
N THR A 91 6.74 1.49 13.27
CA THR A 91 5.62 0.57 13.47
C THR A 91 4.74 0.48 12.22
N PHE A 92 3.88 -0.52 12.16
CA PHE A 92 2.89 -0.64 11.09
C PHE A 92 1.93 0.56 11.05
N LYS A 93 1.55 1.10 12.20
CA LYS A 93 0.71 2.29 12.33
C LYS A 93 1.32 3.54 11.70
N GLU A 94 2.65 3.68 11.77
CA GLU A 94 3.37 4.83 11.19
C GLU A 94 3.56 4.74 9.68
N ILE A 95 3.39 3.55 9.10
CA ILE A 95 3.65 3.29 7.68
C ILE A 95 2.36 3.12 6.90
N PHE A 96 1.34 2.49 7.49
CA PHE A 96 0.05 2.37 6.86
C PHE A 96 -0.75 3.67 6.93
N PRO A 97 -1.58 3.96 5.91
CA PRO A 97 -2.48 5.10 5.94
C PRO A 97 -3.43 5.06 7.15
N PRO A 98 -3.83 6.22 7.68
CA PRO A 98 -4.86 6.30 8.71
C PRO A 98 -6.14 5.54 8.29
N GLY A 99 -6.69 4.73 9.19
CA GLY A 99 -7.91 3.97 8.94
C GLY A 99 -7.72 2.61 8.24
N PHE A 100 -6.50 2.26 7.81
CA PHE A 100 -6.22 0.94 7.23
C PHE A 100 -6.61 -0.22 8.16
N GLU A 101 -6.35 -0.08 9.46
CA GLU A 101 -6.75 -1.05 10.48
C GLU A 101 -8.27 -1.28 10.53
N ASN A 102 -9.06 -0.21 10.35
CA ASN A 102 -10.51 -0.32 10.37
C ASN A 102 -11.02 -1.08 9.15
N VAL A 103 -10.39 -0.89 7.99
CA VAL A 103 -10.71 -1.68 6.78
C VAL A 103 -10.50 -3.18 7.04
N LEU A 104 -9.39 -3.55 7.68
CA LEU A 104 -9.14 -4.95 8.05
C LEU A 104 -10.17 -5.48 9.04
N LYS A 105 -10.50 -4.73 10.10
CA LYS A 105 -11.50 -5.15 11.10
C LYS A 105 -12.89 -5.33 10.49
N VAL A 106 -13.30 -4.41 9.61
CA VAL A 106 -14.58 -4.52 8.87
C VAL A 106 -14.56 -5.74 7.96
N TYR A 107 -13.45 -6.00 7.28
CA TYR A 107 -13.29 -7.22 6.47
C TYR A 107 -13.44 -8.49 7.33
N VAL A 108 -12.78 -8.57 8.48
CA VAL A 108 -12.89 -9.73 9.40
C VAL A 108 -14.35 -9.90 9.86
N TYR A 109 -14.99 -8.83 10.30
CA TYR A 109 -16.39 -8.86 10.74
C TYR A 109 -17.34 -9.35 9.65
N ASN A 110 -17.21 -8.83 8.42
CA ASN A 110 -18.05 -9.23 7.29
C ASN A 110 -17.79 -10.66 6.81
N ASN A 111 -16.66 -11.26 7.17
CA ASN A 111 -16.30 -12.63 6.82
C ASN A 111 -16.46 -13.60 8.01
N LYS A 112 -17.18 -13.22 9.08
CA LYS A 112 -17.40 -14.07 10.27
C LYS A 112 -17.92 -15.47 9.92
N ASP A 113 -18.82 -15.59 8.96
CA ASP A 113 -19.39 -16.89 8.55
C ASP A 113 -18.36 -17.77 7.84
N GLN A 114 -17.47 -17.16 7.05
CA GLN A 114 -16.36 -17.87 6.42
C GLN A 114 -15.33 -18.32 7.46
N ILE A 115 -15.05 -17.49 8.47
CA ILE A 115 -14.19 -17.84 9.60
C ILE A 115 -14.79 -19.04 10.34
N ALA A 116 -16.07 -18.98 10.69
CA ALA A 116 -16.79 -20.09 11.32
C ALA A 116 -16.69 -21.38 10.51
N LYS A 117 -16.96 -21.29 9.19
CA LYS A 117 -16.82 -22.43 8.27
C LYS A 117 -15.40 -23.00 8.27
N LYS A 118 -14.38 -22.16 8.18
CA LYS A 118 -12.96 -22.60 8.17
C LYS A 118 -12.57 -23.28 9.49
N ILE A 119 -13.07 -22.79 10.63
CA ILE A 119 -12.83 -23.44 11.92
C ILE A 119 -13.51 -24.81 11.97
N LYS A 120 -14.75 -24.94 11.47
CA LYS A 120 -15.41 -26.25 11.36
C LYS A 120 -14.64 -27.23 10.47
N GLU A 121 -14.14 -26.76 9.32
CA GLU A 121 -13.29 -27.58 8.44
C GLU A 121 -12.04 -28.11 9.18
N ILE A 122 -11.46 -27.32 10.08
CA ILE A 122 -10.35 -27.75 10.94
C ILE A 122 -10.82 -28.81 11.95
N ILE A 123 -11.95 -28.60 12.62
CA ILE A 123 -12.52 -29.56 13.58
C ILE A 123 -12.84 -30.89 12.90
N ASP A 124 -13.33 -30.85 11.66
CA ASP A 124 -13.73 -32.01 10.89
C ASP A 124 -12.58 -32.74 10.21
N ASN A 125 -11.39 -32.16 10.18
CA ASN A 125 -10.20 -32.77 9.60
C ASN A 125 -9.74 -34.00 10.40
N ASP A 126 -9.34 -35.06 9.69
CA ASP A 126 -8.91 -36.32 10.31
C ASP A 126 -7.69 -36.18 11.22
N LYS A 127 -6.75 -35.28 10.89
CA LYS A 127 -5.58 -35.01 11.74
C LYS A 127 -5.99 -34.39 13.07
N PHE A 128 -6.96 -33.48 13.06
CA PHE A 128 -7.49 -32.88 14.28
C PHE A 128 -8.25 -33.91 15.11
N LYS A 129 -9.15 -34.68 14.48
CA LYS A 129 -9.89 -35.76 15.14
C LYS A 129 -8.97 -36.79 15.78
N SER A 130 -7.92 -37.21 15.08
CA SER A 130 -6.93 -38.17 15.59
C SER A 130 -6.18 -37.63 16.81
N ARG A 131 -5.70 -36.37 16.75
CA ARG A 131 -5.08 -35.70 17.89
C ARG A 131 -6.02 -35.56 19.09
N ALA A 132 -7.29 -35.20 18.84
CA ALA A 132 -8.29 -35.14 19.89
C ALA A 132 -8.52 -36.51 20.55
N LYS A 133 -8.55 -37.60 19.76
CA LYS A 133 -8.65 -38.97 20.29
C LYS A 133 -7.47 -39.32 21.19
N GLU A 134 -6.25 -38.96 20.76
CA GLU A 134 -5.03 -39.21 21.52
C GLU A 134 -5.04 -38.46 22.86
N GLU A 135 -5.36 -37.17 22.86
CA GLU A 135 -5.40 -36.35 24.08
C GLU A 135 -6.50 -36.78 25.05
N VAL A 136 -7.70 -37.14 24.54
CA VAL A 136 -8.76 -37.74 25.37
C VAL A 136 -8.30 -39.08 25.96
N GLY A 137 -7.61 -39.91 25.18
CA GLY A 137 -7.03 -41.16 25.65
C GLY A 137 -6.02 -40.97 26.77
N LYS A 138 -5.10 -40.01 26.63
CA LYS A 138 -4.13 -39.64 27.67
C LYS A 138 -4.83 -39.14 28.94
N PHE A 139 -5.83 -38.27 28.80
CA PHE A 139 -6.61 -37.76 29.92
C PHE A 139 -7.27 -38.89 30.72
N ILE A 140 -7.89 -39.85 30.03
CA ILE A 140 -8.53 -41.02 30.67
C ILE A 140 -7.48 -41.94 31.31
N ALA A 141 -6.35 -42.17 30.65
CA ALA A 141 -5.27 -43.02 31.17
C ALA A 141 -4.61 -42.43 32.42
N ASN A 142 -4.54 -41.09 32.52
CA ASN A 142 -4.02 -40.38 33.68
C ASN A 142 -5.05 -40.27 34.83
N SER A 143 -6.30 -40.66 34.60
CA SER A 143 -7.31 -40.74 35.66
C SER A 143 -7.18 -42.04 36.46
N ASN A 144 -7.90 -42.13 37.60
CA ASN A 144 -7.83 -43.34 38.44
C ASN A 144 -8.26 -44.59 37.64
N PRO A 145 -7.53 -45.71 37.70
CA PRO A 145 -7.81 -46.95 36.94
C PRO A 145 -9.25 -47.46 37.06
N MET A 146 -9.91 -47.20 38.20
CA MET A 146 -11.32 -47.57 38.39
C MET A 146 -12.24 -46.71 37.53
N ILE A 147 -11.99 -45.40 37.42
CA ILE A 147 -12.76 -44.46 36.61
C ILE A 147 -12.50 -44.70 35.11
N SER A 148 -11.24 -44.94 34.73
CA SER A 148 -10.85 -45.19 33.34
C SER A 148 -11.59 -46.38 32.72
N LYS A 149 -11.94 -47.40 33.51
CA LYS A 149 -12.70 -48.58 33.05
C LYS A 149 -14.15 -48.26 32.70
N PHE A 150 -14.74 -47.20 33.26
CA PHE A 150 -16.12 -46.81 33.02
C PHE A 150 -16.27 -45.69 31.98
N ILE A 151 -15.16 -45.05 31.59
CA ILE A 151 -15.18 -43.98 30.59
C ILE A 151 -15.01 -44.56 29.18
N ASN A 152 -15.96 -44.26 28.30
CA ASN A 152 -15.83 -44.52 26.87
C ASN A 152 -15.15 -43.32 26.17
N SER A 153 -13.88 -43.49 25.80
CA SER A 153 -13.06 -42.49 25.11
C SER A 153 -13.72 -41.96 23.82
N GLU A 154 -14.32 -42.83 23.02
CA GLU A 154 -14.95 -42.43 21.75
C GLU A 154 -16.18 -41.56 21.98
N SER A 155 -16.95 -41.85 23.04
CA SER A 155 -18.12 -41.05 23.41
C SER A 155 -17.73 -39.64 23.88
N ILE A 156 -16.63 -39.50 24.64
CA ILE A 156 -16.11 -38.21 25.09
C ILE A 156 -15.58 -37.43 23.90
N GLN A 157 -14.78 -38.07 23.05
CA GLN A 157 -14.25 -37.45 21.85
C GLN A 157 -15.39 -36.91 20.97
N LYS A 158 -16.42 -37.72 20.72
CA LYS A 158 -17.58 -37.29 19.94
C LYS A 158 -18.27 -36.07 20.55
N LYS A 159 -18.59 -36.12 21.85
CA LYS A 159 -19.22 -34.99 22.56
C LYS A 159 -18.36 -33.73 22.54
N LEU A 160 -17.05 -33.86 22.70
CA LEU A 160 -16.12 -32.74 22.61
C LEU A 160 -16.18 -32.08 21.23
N LEU A 161 -16.06 -32.88 20.17
CA LEU A 161 -16.10 -32.37 18.79
C LEU A 161 -17.46 -31.74 18.47
N ASP A 162 -18.57 -32.36 18.90
CA ASP A 162 -19.91 -31.81 18.73
C ASP A 162 -20.06 -30.46 19.47
N ASN A 163 -19.57 -30.36 20.70
CA ASN A 163 -19.59 -29.11 21.45
C ASN A 163 -18.75 -28.01 20.78
N LEU A 164 -17.58 -28.34 20.22
CA LEU A 164 -16.76 -27.38 19.48
C LEU A 164 -17.46 -26.91 18.21
N ARG A 165 -18.15 -27.80 17.48
CA ARG A 165 -18.95 -27.40 16.31
C ARG A 165 -20.08 -26.47 16.71
N ASN A 166 -20.84 -26.82 17.75
CA ASN A 166 -21.94 -26.00 18.27
C ASN A 166 -21.44 -24.64 18.77
N TYR A 167 -20.27 -24.60 19.43
CA TYR A 167 -19.65 -23.36 19.86
C TYR A 167 -19.42 -22.42 18.67
N VAL A 168 -18.90 -22.94 17.56
CA VAL A 168 -18.60 -22.19 16.33
C VAL A 168 -19.88 -21.93 15.49
N GLU A 169 -21.01 -22.54 15.81
CA GLU A 169 -22.31 -22.24 15.18
C GLU A 169 -23.04 -21.08 15.85
N ASP A 170 -22.77 -20.83 17.12
CA ASP A 170 -23.39 -19.75 17.85
C ASP A 170 -22.81 -18.40 17.41
N ASP A 171 -23.70 -17.51 16.94
CA ASP A 171 -23.34 -16.18 16.47
C ASP A 171 -22.57 -15.35 17.52
N LYS A 172 -22.89 -15.49 18.82
CA LYS A 172 -22.21 -14.74 19.89
C LYS A 172 -20.78 -15.22 20.04
N ASN A 173 -20.57 -16.53 20.02
CA ASN A 173 -19.25 -17.13 20.14
C ASN A 173 -18.36 -16.81 18.93
N ILE A 174 -18.92 -16.83 17.72
CA ILE A 174 -18.20 -16.39 16.51
C ILE A 174 -17.82 -14.92 16.60
N MET A 175 -18.72 -14.09 17.14
CA MET A 175 -18.42 -12.68 17.39
C MET A 175 -17.27 -12.50 18.38
N GLU A 176 -17.17 -13.32 19.43
CA GLU A 176 -16.01 -13.31 20.33
C GLU A 176 -14.71 -13.66 19.60
N ILE A 177 -14.72 -14.66 18.71
CA ILE A 177 -13.57 -15.01 17.88
C ILE A 177 -13.18 -13.84 16.97
N VAL A 178 -14.15 -13.16 16.36
CA VAL A 178 -13.91 -11.94 15.57
C VAL A 178 -13.27 -10.84 16.41
N PHE A 179 -13.72 -10.64 17.65
CA PHE A 179 -13.12 -9.67 18.56
C PHE A 179 -11.68 -10.03 18.94
N LEU A 180 -11.38 -11.32 19.16
CA LEU A 180 -10.02 -11.78 19.39
C LEU A 180 -9.11 -11.49 18.18
N ILE A 181 -9.58 -11.78 16.96
CA ILE A 181 -8.86 -11.46 15.72
C ILE A 181 -8.61 -9.94 15.61
N ASN A 182 -9.62 -9.12 15.91
CA ASN A 182 -9.48 -7.68 15.92
C ASN A 182 -8.47 -7.19 16.98
N GLY A 183 -8.42 -7.84 18.13
CA GLY A 183 -7.40 -7.61 19.16
C GLY A 183 -5.99 -7.89 18.65
N PHE A 184 -5.79 -8.99 17.90
CA PHE A 184 -4.51 -9.24 17.24
C PHE A 184 -4.14 -8.17 16.21
N ILE A 185 -5.11 -7.66 15.44
CA ILE A 185 -4.87 -6.55 14.50
C ILE A 185 -4.42 -5.29 15.27
N ASP A 186 -5.06 -5.02 16.41
CA ASP A 186 -4.69 -3.91 17.28
C ASP A 186 -3.29 -4.06 17.87
N GLU A 187 -2.89 -5.26 18.27
CA GLU A 187 -1.53 -5.49 18.76
C GLU A 187 -0.49 -5.39 17.64
N LEU A 188 -0.82 -5.87 16.43
CA LEU A 188 0.09 -5.85 15.29
C LEU A 188 0.43 -4.42 14.86
N LYS A 189 -0.50 -3.47 14.95
CA LYS A 189 -0.28 -2.10 14.48
C LYS A 189 0.89 -1.40 15.18
N ASP A 190 1.10 -1.71 16.45
CA ASP A 190 2.09 -1.08 17.31
C ASP A 190 3.44 -1.84 17.30
N LYS A 191 3.52 -2.99 16.60
CA LYS A 191 4.78 -3.71 16.41
C LYS A 191 5.66 -3.04 15.36
N LYS A 192 6.97 -3.09 15.58
CA LYS A 192 7.97 -2.59 14.62
C LYS A 192 7.99 -3.49 13.39
N ILE A 193 8.06 -2.90 12.20
CA ILE A 193 8.07 -3.66 10.94
C ILE A 193 9.28 -4.58 10.86
N LYS A 194 10.45 -4.12 11.31
CA LYS A 194 11.67 -4.94 11.31
C LYS A 194 11.48 -6.26 12.08
N ASP A 195 10.76 -6.23 13.20
CA ASP A 195 10.54 -7.41 14.05
C ASP A 195 9.65 -8.43 13.33
N PHE A 196 8.70 -7.97 12.51
CA PHE A 196 7.91 -8.83 11.63
C PHE A 196 8.75 -9.37 10.46
N LEU A 197 9.55 -8.52 9.82
CA LEU A 197 10.34 -8.89 8.64
C LEU A 197 11.43 -9.92 8.94
N VAL A 198 11.87 -10.07 10.18
CA VAL A 198 12.80 -11.16 10.59
C VAL A 198 12.21 -12.55 10.30
N TYR A 199 10.89 -12.71 10.37
CA TYR A 199 10.23 -13.99 10.10
C TYR A 199 9.93 -14.23 8.61
N VAL A 200 10.15 -13.22 7.76
CA VAL A 200 9.88 -13.32 6.32
C VAL A 200 11.16 -13.76 5.59
N PRO A 201 11.15 -14.90 4.87
CA PRO A 201 12.29 -15.33 4.08
C PRO A 201 12.73 -14.28 3.06
N TYR A 202 14.03 -14.26 2.72
CA TYR A 202 14.60 -13.28 1.79
C TYR A 202 13.83 -13.20 0.45
N GLU A 203 13.47 -14.33 -0.14
CA GLU A 203 12.69 -14.36 -1.38
C GLU A 203 11.30 -13.71 -1.23
N GLY A 204 10.65 -13.92 -0.07
CA GLY A 204 9.38 -13.27 0.24
C GLY A 204 9.52 -11.75 0.33
N LYS A 205 10.59 -11.26 0.96
CA LYS A 205 10.90 -9.82 1.03
C LYS A 205 11.13 -9.23 -0.36
N LYS A 206 11.91 -9.93 -1.19
CA LYS A 206 12.22 -9.51 -2.57
C LYS A 206 10.96 -9.41 -3.42
N THR A 207 10.05 -10.38 -3.33
CA THR A 207 8.76 -10.33 -4.03
C THR A 207 7.90 -9.15 -3.56
N LEU A 208 7.85 -8.88 -2.26
CA LEU A 208 7.17 -7.70 -1.69
C LEU A 208 7.74 -6.39 -2.23
N TYR A 209 9.07 -6.26 -2.27
CA TYR A 209 9.74 -5.06 -2.79
C TYR A 209 9.42 -4.85 -4.27
N ASN A 210 9.49 -5.92 -5.07
CA ASN A 210 9.14 -5.86 -6.49
C ASN A 210 7.67 -5.49 -6.70
N PHE A 211 6.76 -6.04 -5.90
CA PHE A 211 5.33 -5.70 -5.98
C PHE A 211 5.08 -4.22 -5.72
N ILE A 212 5.65 -3.67 -4.63
CA ILE A 212 5.51 -2.25 -4.28
C ILE A 212 6.12 -1.37 -5.37
N ARG A 213 7.32 -1.73 -5.83
CA ARG A 213 8.03 -1.01 -6.89
C ARG A 213 7.22 -0.98 -8.18
N ASN A 214 6.82 -2.13 -8.70
CA ASN A 214 6.11 -2.23 -9.98
C ASN A 214 4.75 -1.51 -9.90
N THR A 215 4.01 -1.69 -8.81
CA THR A 215 2.73 -0.99 -8.61
C THR A 215 2.92 0.53 -8.62
N THR A 216 3.96 1.03 -7.92
CA THR A 216 4.26 2.47 -7.87
C THR A 216 4.68 3.00 -9.23
N LEU A 217 5.53 2.28 -9.97
CA LEU A 217 5.97 2.67 -11.31
C LEU A 217 4.81 2.64 -12.31
N ASP A 218 3.89 1.69 -12.20
CA ASP A 218 2.71 1.62 -13.07
C ASP A 218 1.76 2.80 -12.87
N PHE A 219 1.71 3.39 -11.66
CA PHE A 219 1.03 4.68 -11.45
C PHE A 219 1.70 5.85 -12.18
N LEU A 220 3.01 5.80 -12.42
CA LEU A 220 3.75 6.85 -13.14
C LEU A 220 3.64 6.71 -14.67
N LYS A 221 3.22 5.55 -15.17
CA LYS A 221 3.01 5.28 -16.62
C LYS A 221 1.71 5.87 -17.17
N LYS A 222 0.76 6.22 -16.30
CA LYS A 222 -0.56 6.75 -16.67
C LYS A 222 -0.57 8.27 -16.59
#